data_AF-A0A7W8FUZ7-F1
#
_entry.id   AF-A0A7W8FUZ7-F1
#
_cell.length_a   1.000
_cell.length_b   1.000
_cell.length_c   1.000
_cell.angle_alpha   90.00
_cell.angle_beta   90.00
_cell.angle_gamma   90.00
#
_symmetry.space_group_name_H-M   'P 1'
#
loop_
_entity.id
_entity.type
_entity.pdbx_description
1 polymer ?
#
loop_
_entity_poly.entity_id
_entity_poly.type
_entity_poly.pdbx_seq_one_letter_code
_entity_poly.pdbx_strand_id
1 'polypeptide(L)'
;MSGNANYVLEQLDNGLVDFGLVFGEADEKKYNVLHIPKRERWGVLLRRDDPLAQKEKITPEDLRDQPLIVSAQEDARKQLAE
;
A
#
# COMPACT_ATOMS: atom_id res chain seq x y z
N MET A 1 -9.69 8.21 10.94
CA MET A 1 -10.64 7.89 9.86
C MET A 1 -9.98 6.80 9.02
N SER A 2 -10.52 5.59 9.02
CA SER A 2 -10.03 4.51 8.15
C SER A 2 -10.72 4.65 6.79
N GLY A 3 -10.39 5.72 6.06
CA GLY A 3 -10.87 5.91 4.69
C GLY A 3 -10.01 5.08 3.75
N ASN A 4 -10.60 4.11 3.04
CA ASN A 4 -9.92 3.54 1.88
C ASN A 4 -9.90 4.58 0.75
N ALA A 5 -9.08 4.37 -0.28
CA ALA A 5 -8.97 5.30 -1.41
C ALA A 5 -10.34 5.61 -2.03
N ASN A 6 -11.20 4.59 -2.20
CA ASN A 6 -12.54 4.76 -2.78
C ASN A 6 -13.41 5.76 -2.00
N TYR A 7 -13.40 5.68 -0.66
CA TYR A 7 -14.15 6.61 0.18
C TYR A 7 -13.62 8.04 0.04
N VAL A 8 -12.30 8.22 0.02
CA VAL A 8 -11.69 9.54 -0.15
C VAL A 8 -12.05 10.13 -1.53
N LEU A 9 -11.98 9.31 -2.58
CA LEU A 9 -12.35 9.72 -3.94
C LEU A 9 -13.84 10.05 -4.05
N GLU A 10 -14.72 9.30 -3.40
CA GLU A 10 -16.16 9.58 -3.35
C GLU A 10 -16.47 10.92 -2.66
N GLN A 11 -15.76 11.24 -1.57
CA GLN A 11 -15.91 12.54 -0.90
C GLN A 11 -15.44 13.69 -1.80
N LEU A 12 -14.36 13.49 -2.56
CA LEU A 12 -13.88 14.46 -3.54
C LEU A 12 -14.90 14.65 -4.68
N ASP A 13 -15.44 13.56 -5.21
CA ASP A 13 -16.42 13.57 -6.30
C ASP A 13 -17.69 14.33 -5.94
N ASN A 14 -18.13 14.20 -4.68
CA ASN A 14 -19.32 14.88 -4.17
C ASN A 14 -19.03 16.31 -3.67
N GLY A 15 -17.78 16.79 -3.78
CA GLY A 15 -17.38 18.11 -3.29
C GLY A 15 -17.47 18.27 -1.77
N LEU A 16 -17.41 17.17 -1.03
CA LEU A 16 -17.50 17.15 0.44
C LEU A 16 -16.15 17.45 1.11
N VAL A 17 -15.05 17.26 0.37
CA VAL A 17 -13.68 17.61 0.79
C VAL A 17 -12.95 18.30 -0.36
N ASP A 18 -12.01 19.19 -0.03
CA ASP A 18 -11.27 19.98 -1.02
C ASP A 18 -10.07 19.23 -1.61
N PHE A 19 -9.48 18.30 -0.84
CA PHE A 19 -8.35 17.48 -1.28
C PHE A 19 -8.33 16.14 -0.54
N GLY A 20 -7.72 15.13 -1.16
CA GLY A 20 -7.57 13.79 -0.61
C GLY A 20 -6.14 13.28 -0.74
N LEU A 21 -5.69 12.52 0.26
CA LEU A 21 -4.43 11.79 0.20
C LEU A 21 -4.75 10.30 0.00
N VAL A 22 -4.33 9.75 -1.13
CA VAL A 22 -4.55 8.35 -1.48
C VAL A 22 -3.23 7.68 -1.85
N PHE A 23 -3.16 6.37 -1.58
CA PHE A 23 -2.08 5.52 -2.09
C PHE A 23 -2.48 5.00 -3.47
N GLY A 24 -1.52 4.94 -4.40
CA GLY A 24 -1.76 4.51 -5.78
C GLY A 24 -2.02 5.67 -6.74
N GLU A 25 -2.43 5.32 -7.96
CA GLU A 25 -2.75 6.31 -9.00
C GLU A 25 -4.19 6.82 -8.85
N ALA A 26 -4.36 8.12 -9.06
CA ALA A 26 -5.67 8.76 -9.19
C ALA A 26 -5.90 9.14 -10.65
N ASP A 27 -7.17 9.21 -11.09
CA ASP A 27 -7.49 9.61 -12.46
C ASP A 27 -7.16 11.09 -12.69
N GLU A 28 -6.02 11.35 -13.34
CA GLU A 28 -5.54 12.69 -13.69
C GLU A 28 -6.47 13.45 -14.66
N LYS A 29 -7.41 12.77 -15.33
CA LYS A 29 -8.45 13.46 -16.12
C LYS A 29 -9.52 14.08 -15.24
N LYS A 30 -9.68 13.56 -14.03
CA LYS A 30 -10.72 13.96 -13.08
C LYS A 30 -10.18 14.86 -11.97
N TYR A 31 -8.93 14.65 -11.55
CA TYR A 31 -8.32 15.37 -10.44
C TYR A 31 -7.00 16.01 -10.85
N ASN A 32 -6.67 17.13 -10.19
CA ASN A 32 -5.30 17.60 -10.18
C ASN A 32 -4.47 16.78 -9.18
N VAL A 33 -3.42 16.11 -9.65
CA VAL A 33 -2.63 15.16 -8.86
C VAL A 33 -1.25 15.73 -8.56
N LEU A 34 -0.85 15.64 -7.28
CA LEU A 34 0.51 15.96 -6.84
C LEU A 34 1.17 14.70 -6.28
N HIS A 35 2.23 14.23 -6.94
CA HIS A 35 2.98 13.08 -6.46
C HIS A 35 3.95 13.50 -5.35
N ILE A 36 3.91 12.78 -4.22
CA ILE A 36 4.86 12.96 -3.14
C ILE A 36 6.20 12.31 -3.56
N PRO A 37 7.33 13.02 -3.55
CA PRO A 37 8.61 12.56 -4.14
C PRO A 37 9.33 11.48 -3.30
N LYS A 38 8.62 10.69 -2.51
CA LYS A 38 9.20 9.69 -1.62
C LYS A 38 8.81 8.30 -2.07
N ARG A 39 9.81 7.46 -2.34
CA ARG A 39 9.59 6.02 -2.52
C ARG A 39 9.20 5.41 -1.18
N GLU A 40 8.02 4.83 -1.14
CA GLU A 40 7.64 3.94 -0.06
C GLU A 40 8.46 2.66 -0.14
N ARG A 41 8.92 2.18 1.02
CA ARG A 41 9.58 0.88 1.12
C ARG A 41 8.69 -0.03 1.92
N TRP A 42 8.20 -1.07 1.26
CA TRP A 42 7.50 -2.15 1.91
C TRP A 42 8.47 -2.99 2.75
N GLY A 43 7.96 -3.53 3.84
CA GLY A 43 8.70 -4.41 4.72
C GLY A 43 7.77 -5.47 5.29
N VAL A 44 8.36 -6.50 5.89
CA VAL A 44 7.62 -7.55 6.57
C VAL A 44 7.69 -7.35 8.08
N LEU A 45 6.57 -7.61 8.74
CA LEU A 45 6.51 -7.67 10.20
C LEU A 45 6.59 -9.14 10.62
N LEU A 46 7.62 -9.48 11.38
CA LEU A 46 7.92 -10.85 11.80
C LEU A 46 7.95 -10.94 13.32
N ARG A 47 7.68 -12.14 13.84
CA ARG A 47 8.00 -12.45 15.25
C ARG A 47 9.52 -12.43 15.43
N ARG A 48 9.99 -12.00 16.60
CA ARG A 48 11.43 -11.83 16.86
C ARG A 48 12.23 -13.12 16.77
N ASP A 49 11.59 -14.24 17.09
CA ASP A 49 12.14 -15.60 17.05
C ASP A 49 11.95 -16.30 15.69
N ASP A 50 11.37 -15.63 14.70
CA ASP A 50 11.27 -16.16 13.34
C ASP A 50 12.67 -16.22 12.69
N PRO A 51 13.04 -17.33 12.01
CA PRO A 51 14.32 -17.43 11.31
C PRO A 51 14.56 -16.28 10.32
N LEU A 52 13.52 -15.78 9.65
CA LEU A 52 13.63 -14.66 8.72
C LEU A 52 13.97 -13.36 9.45
N ALA A 53 13.56 -13.19 10.70
CA ALA A 53 13.87 -11.98 11.48
C ALA A 53 15.36 -11.82 11.78
N GLN A 54 16.17 -12.87 11.61
CA GLN A 54 17.63 -12.83 11.77
C GLN A 54 18.37 -12.37 10.51
N LYS A 55 17.67 -12.26 9.36
CA LYS A 55 18.27 -11.78 8.13
C LYS A 55 18.37 -10.25 8.14
N GLU A 56 19.46 -9.73 7.58
CA GLU A 56 19.63 -8.29 7.38
C GLU A 56 18.62 -7.72 6.37
N LYS A 57 18.21 -8.54 5.39
CA LYS A 57 17.26 -8.20 4.32
C LYS A 57 16.40 -9.42 3.98
N ILE A 58 15.15 -9.14 3.62
CA ILE A 58 14.17 -10.12 3.15
C ILE A 58 13.94 -9.89 1.66
N THR A 59 13.98 -10.97 0.88
CA THR A 59 13.63 -10.93 -0.55
C THR A 59 12.29 -11.63 -0.80
N PRO A 60 11.64 -11.43 -1.96
CA PRO A 60 10.40 -12.13 -2.29
C PRO A 60 10.53 -13.66 -2.21
N GLU A 61 11.70 -14.22 -2.57
CA GLU A 61 12.03 -15.65 -2.46
C GLU A 61 11.77 -16.19 -1.05
N ASP A 62 12.14 -15.40 -0.04
CA ASP A 62 12.04 -15.80 1.38
C ASP A 62 10.59 -15.93 1.86
N LEU A 63 9.66 -15.31 1.12
CA LEU A 63 8.26 -15.21 1.49
C LEU A 63 7.35 -16.17 0.72
N ARG A 64 7.83 -16.81 -0.36
CA ARG A 64 7.00 -17.65 -1.24
C ARG A 64 6.31 -18.79 -0.51
N ASP A 65 7.03 -19.43 0.40
CA ASP A 65 6.55 -20.61 1.14
C ASP A 65 5.98 -20.25 2.52
N GLN A 66 5.87 -18.95 2.83
CA GLN A 66 5.34 -18.47 4.12
C GLN A 66 3.83 -18.19 4.03
N PRO A 67 3.05 -18.52 5.07
CA PRO A 67 1.66 -18.07 5.15
C PRO A 67 1.61 -16.56 5.40
N LEU A 68 1.39 -15.78 4.34
CA LEU A 68 1.37 -14.30 4.42
C LEU A 68 0.00 -13.76 4.82
N ILE A 69 -0.01 -12.86 5.81
CA ILE A 69 -1.14 -11.98 6.08
C ILE A 69 -0.88 -10.68 5.33
N VAL A 70 -1.64 -10.43 4.27
CA VAL A 70 -1.49 -9.24 3.42
C VAL A 70 -2.67 -8.29 3.62
N SER A 71 -2.45 -7.01 3.36
CA SER A 71 -3.55 -6.03 3.33
C SER A 71 -4.61 -6.48 2.33
N ALA A 72 -5.88 -6.31 2.68
CA ALA A 72 -7.01 -6.57 1.78
C ALA A 72 -7.12 -5.53 0.65
N GLN A 73 -6.25 -4.51 0.63
CA GLN A 73 -6.15 -3.56 -0.48
C GLN A 73 -5.64 -4.27 -1.73
N GLU A 74 -6.33 -4.06 -2.87
CA GLU A 74 -6.05 -4.72 -4.15
C GLU A 74 -4.57 -4.59 -4.59
N ASP A 75 -3.96 -3.42 -4.37
CA ASP A 75 -2.59 -3.15 -4.82
C ASP A 75 -1.51 -3.88 -4.01
N ALA A 76 -1.80 -4.20 -2.74
CA ALA A 76 -0.85 -4.89 -1.87
C ALA A 76 -0.57 -6.33 -2.34
N ARG A 77 -1.53 -6.97 -3.03
CA ARG A 77 -1.36 -8.31 -3.60
C ARG A 77 -0.50 -8.32 -4.86
N LYS A 78 -0.62 -7.30 -5.71
CA LYS A 78 0.11 -7.23 -6.98
C LYS A 78 1.62 -7.12 -6.76
N GLN A 79 2.03 -6.34 -5.76
CA GLN A 79 3.46 -6.09 -5.45
C GLN A 79 4.20 -7.28 -4.82
N LEU A 80 3.48 -8.30 -4.33
CA LEU A 80 4.07 -9.54 -3.82
C LEU A 80 4.13 -10.66 -4.87
N ALA A 81 3.44 -10.47 -6.00
CA ALA A 81 3.41 -11.43 -7.11
C ALA A 81 4.46 -11.13 -8.20
N GLU A 82 5.15 -9.99 -8.08
CA GLU A 82 6.31 -9.57 -8.89
C GLU A 82 7.62 -9.90 -8.15
#